data_AF-A0AAD2EZU0-F1
#
_entry.id   AF-A0AAD2EZU0-F1
#
_cell.length_a   1.000
_cell.length_b   1.000
_cell.length_c   1.000
_cell.angle_alpha   90.00
_cell.angle_beta   90.00
_cell.angle_gamma   90.00
#
_symmetry.space_group_name_H-M   'P 1'
#
loop_
_entity.id
_entity.type
_entity.pdbx_description
1 polymer ?
#
loop_
_entity_poly.entity_id
_entity_poly.type
_entity_poly.pdbx_seq_one_letter_code
_entity_poly.pdbx_strand_id
1 'polypeptide(L)'
;MVNHYCMFKGKLKFGVPYLEGYNGNPHYAIVLEAPDGADFVVLANVKSDSSMPGAGAAGYHVLYQWTTDLQLPITADLTALAPGLHAGGFPRLDYLRDAGLVDFPNMRPIALDTETEHNDINALVDDMLNLDRTATPIDYVYHGSSGDDDRKGWPPRTDVTVYGFGFLFEPQHNGLHETHMNQGNPVVHTPGVKDHSRENGTQQDGAVIVETDGKFQALLIAFQTQRIPTDDRGYPVADAHPIPG
;
A
#
# COMPACT_ATOMS: atom_id res chain seq x y z
N MET A 1 -14.93 14.07 -4.98
CA MET A 1 -14.50 13.77 -3.61
C MET A 1 -13.08 14.29 -3.49
N VAL A 2 -12.73 14.95 -2.38
CA VAL A 2 -11.35 15.43 -2.18
C VAL A 2 -10.59 14.28 -1.52
N ASN A 3 -9.47 13.87 -2.10
CA ASN A 3 -8.60 12.87 -1.49
C ASN A 3 -7.86 13.51 -0.31
N HIS A 4 -7.99 12.93 0.89
CA HIS A 4 -7.33 13.44 2.10
C HIS A 4 -6.09 12.58 2.39
N TYR A 5 -4.91 13.09 2.02
CA TYR A 5 -3.65 12.39 2.28
C TYR A 5 -3.32 12.45 3.77
N CYS A 6 -3.19 11.27 4.37
CA CYS A 6 -3.03 11.09 5.80
C CYS A 6 -1.96 10.03 6.07
N MET A 7 -1.49 10.01 7.31
CA MET A 7 -0.72 8.91 7.87
C MET A 7 -1.41 8.40 9.12
N PHE A 8 -1.46 7.08 9.32
CA PHE A 8 -1.94 6.47 10.54
C PHE A 8 -0.83 5.67 11.22
N LYS A 9 -0.61 5.93 12.51
CA LYS A 9 0.31 5.18 13.37
C LYS A 9 -0.50 4.32 14.34
N GLY A 10 -0.32 3.01 14.34
CA GLY A 10 -1.02 2.13 15.27
C GLY A 10 -0.32 0.81 15.52
N LYS A 11 -0.76 0.12 16.57
CA LYS A 11 -0.30 -1.24 16.86
C LYS A 11 -1.04 -2.22 15.96
N LEU A 12 -0.32 -3.15 15.35
CA LEU A 12 -0.91 -4.23 14.56
C LEU A 12 -1.74 -5.15 15.47
N LYS A 13 -3.01 -5.37 15.11
CA LYS A 13 -3.86 -6.41 15.74
C LYS A 13 -3.71 -7.73 15.00
N PHE A 14 -3.91 -7.70 13.68
CA PHE A 14 -3.79 -8.84 12.79
C PHE A 14 -3.72 -8.41 11.32
N GLY A 15 -3.15 -9.24 10.47
CA GLY A 15 -3.20 -9.08 9.01
C GLY A 15 -4.20 -10.05 8.38
N VAL A 16 -4.84 -9.60 7.30
CA VAL A 16 -5.87 -10.32 6.54
C VAL A 16 -5.41 -10.44 5.09
N PRO A 17 -4.70 -11.52 4.73
CA PRO A 17 -4.27 -11.75 3.36
C PRO A 17 -5.45 -11.97 2.41
N TYR A 18 -5.24 -11.69 1.12
CA TYR A 18 -6.21 -12.00 0.09
C TYR A 18 -5.98 -13.42 -0.42
N LEU A 19 -6.86 -14.37 -0.08
CA LEU A 19 -6.74 -15.79 -0.42
C LEU A 19 -7.70 -16.19 -1.54
N GLU A 20 -7.42 -17.31 -2.20
CA GLU A 20 -8.32 -17.91 -3.19
C GLU A 20 -9.74 -18.08 -2.62
N GLY A 21 -10.74 -17.71 -3.42
CA GLY A 21 -12.16 -17.76 -3.04
C GLY A 21 -12.68 -16.50 -2.35
N TYR A 22 -11.81 -15.53 -2.00
CA TYR A 22 -12.25 -14.23 -1.49
C TYR A 22 -12.79 -13.34 -2.60
N ASN A 23 -13.89 -12.66 -2.29
CA ASN A 23 -14.58 -11.78 -3.22
C ASN A 23 -14.00 -10.35 -3.17
N GLY A 24 -14.29 -9.59 -4.23
CA GLY A 24 -13.98 -8.17 -4.29
C GLY A 24 -12.54 -7.86 -4.64
N ASN A 25 -12.07 -6.67 -4.22
CA ASN A 25 -10.78 -6.15 -4.63
C ASN A 25 -9.63 -6.89 -3.94
N PRO A 26 -8.53 -7.17 -4.67
CA PRO A 26 -7.39 -7.92 -4.19
C PRO A 26 -6.49 -7.03 -3.32
N HIS A 27 -6.96 -6.78 -2.09
CA HIS A 27 -6.21 -6.06 -1.07
C HIS A 27 -5.87 -6.97 0.10
N TYR A 28 -4.65 -6.80 0.59
CA TYR A 28 -4.26 -7.22 1.93
C TYR A 28 -4.79 -6.18 2.92
N ALA A 29 -5.56 -6.60 3.92
CA ALA A 29 -6.02 -5.70 4.97
C ALA A 29 -5.11 -5.79 6.20
N ILE A 30 -4.51 -4.67 6.60
CA ILE A 30 -3.68 -4.58 7.80
C ILE A 30 -4.52 -3.89 8.87
N VAL A 31 -4.95 -4.64 9.88
CA VAL A 31 -5.89 -4.14 10.90
C VAL A 31 -5.12 -3.67 12.13
N LEU A 32 -5.26 -2.39 12.43
CA LEU A 32 -4.55 -1.68 13.49
C LEU A 32 -5.50 -1.28 14.60
N GLU A 33 -4.97 -1.14 15.81
CA GLU A 33 -5.68 -0.58 16.95
C GLU A 33 -5.54 0.94 16.96
N ALA A 34 -6.68 1.65 16.92
CA ALA A 34 -6.75 3.09 17.15
C ALA A 34 -6.71 3.43 18.65
N PRO A 35 -6.35 4.69 19.02
CA PRO A 35 -6.25 5.09 20.43
C PRO A 35 -7.55 4.94 21.25
N ASP A 36 -8.70 4.93 20.59
CA ASP A 36 -10.01 4.71 21.20
C ASP A 36 -10.43 3.22 21.24
N GLY A 37 -9.54 2.32 20.81
CA GLY A 37 -9.75 0.88 20.74
C GLY A 37 -10.49 0.40 19.49
N ALA A 38 -10.87 1.31 18.58
CA ALA A 38 -11.49 0.94 17.31
C ALA A 38 -10.47 0.32 16.33
N ASP A 39 -10.98 -0.42 15.34
CA ASP A 39 -10.16 -0.93 14.25
C ASP A 39 -9.93 0.17 13.21
N PHE A 40 -8.70 0.28 12.75
CA PHE A 40 -8.31 1.12 11.62
C PHE A 40 -7.59 0.26 10.58
N VAL A 41 -8.03 0.32 9.32
CA VAL A 41 -7.59 -0.61 8.28
C VAL A 41 -6.68 0.08 7.26
N VAL A 42 -5.47 -0.43 7.06
CA VAL A 42 -4.59 0.01 5.97
C VAL A 42 -4.64 -1.05 4.87
N LEU A 43 -5.08 -0.68 3.67
CA LEU A 43 -5.11 -1.60 2.53
C LEU A 43 -3.84 -1.50 1.70
N ALA A 44 -3.16 -2.63 1.51
CA ALA A 44 -2.07 -2.77 0.56
C ALA A 44 -2.56 -3.50 -0.71
N ASN A 45 -2.25 -2.94 -1.88
CA ASN A 45 -2.62 -3.54 -3.16
C ASN A 45 -1.81 -4.81 -3.40
N VAL A 46 -2.51 -5.92 -3.63
CA VAL A 46 -1.87 -7.20 -3.98
C VAL A 46 -2.08 -7.59 -5.44
N LYS A 47 -2.89 -6.81 -6.17
CA LYS A 47 -3.09 -6.85 -7.63
C LYS A 47 -3.67 -5.50 -8.10
N SER A 48 -3.51 -5.18 -9.38
CA SER A 48 -4.03 -3.94 -9.98
C SER A 48 -5.45 -4.14 -10.54
N ASP A 49 -6.31 -3.13 -10.40
CA ASP A 49 -7.62 -3.06 -11.06
C ASP A 49 -7.53 -2.45 -12.48
N SER A 50 -6.35 -1.94 -12.87
CA SER A 50 -6.11 -1.29 -14.15
C SER A 50 -5.66 -2.27 -15.23
N SER A 51 -6.20 -2.10 -16.44
CA SER A 51 -5.72 -2.77 -17.66
C SER A 51 -4.77 -1.87 -18.44
N MET A 52 -3.69 -2.44 -18.97
CA MET A 52 -2.76 -1.77 -19.87
C MET A 52 -3.19 -2.01 -21.34
N PRO A 53 -3.27 -0.97 -22.19
CA PRO A 53 -3.48 -1.17 -23.63
C PRO A 53 -2.41 -2.10 -24.21
N GLY A 54 -2.84 -3.27 -24.71
CA GLY A 54 -1.94 -4.28 -25.28
C GLY A 54 -1.36 -5.31 -24.29
N ALA A 55 -1.60 -5.19 -22.98
CA ALA A 55 -1.11 -6.15 -21.98
C ALA A 55 -2.17 -7.14 -21.45
N GLY A 56 -3.40 -7.08 -21.98
CA GLY A 56 -4.50 -7.96 -21.57
C GLY A 56 -5.44 -7.32 -20.53
N ALA A 57 -6.28 -8.14 -19.89
CA ALA A 57 -7.21 -7.70 -18.84
C ALA A 57 -6.48 -7.17 -17.59
N ALA A 58 -7.20 -6.50 -16.69
CA ALA A 58 -6.66 -6.06 -15.40
C ALA A 58 -5.93 -7.21 -14.68
N GLY A 59 -4.71 -6.94 -14.21
CA GLY A 59 -3.76 -7.99 -13.82
C GLY A 59 -2.70 -7.54 -12.81
N TYR A 60 -1.65 -8.35 -12.64
CA TYR A 60 -0.56 -8.15 -11.67
C TYR A 60 0.46 -7.11 -12.17
N HIS A 61 -0.02 -5.92 -12.51
CA HIS A 61 0.82 -4.80 -12.93
C HIS A 61 1.40 -4.05 -11.72
N VAL A 62 1.84 -4.77 -10.70
CA VAL A 62 2.32 -4.21 -9.44
C VAL A 62 3.81 -4.49 -9.30
N LEU A 63 4.56 -3.44 -9.01
CA LEU A 63 5.95 -3.47 -8.61
C LEU A 63 6.03 -3.24 -7.10
N TYR A 64 6.97 -3.89 -6.43
CA TYR A 64 7.24 -3.65 -5.03
C TYR A 64 8.74 -3.49 -4.76
N GLN A 65 9.06 -2.73 -3.72
CA GLN A 65 10.33 -2.76 -3.02
C GLN A 65 10.05 -3.01 -1.55
N TRP A 66 10.74 -4.01 -0.97
CA TRP A 66 10.76 -4.22 0.47
C TRP A 66 12.13 -3.87 1.02
N THR A 67 12.20 -2.74 1.72
CA THR A 67 13.39 -2.27 2.43
C THR A 67 13.34 -2.85 3.86
N THR A 68 14.19 -3.83 4.17
CA THR A 68 14.19 -4.54 5.46
C THR A 68 14.97 -3.83 6.57
N ASP A 69 15.71 -2.78 6.23
CA ASP A 69 16.44 -1.94 7.18
C ASP A 69 16.39 -0.47 6.72
N LEU A 70 15.24 0.18 6.95
CA LEU A 70 15.02 1.56 6.54
C LEU A 70 15.77 2.52 7.48
N GLN A 71 16.89 3.05 6.98
CA GLN A 71 17.76 4.00 7.70
C GLN A 71 17.66 5.40 7.08
N LEU A 72 16.50 6.04 7.22
CA LEU A 72 16.24 7.40 6.72
C LEU A 72 15.82 8.34 7.86
N PRO A 73 16.13 9.65 7.79
CA PRO A 73 15.76 10.61 8.84
C PRO A 73 14.27 10.60 9.22
N ILE A 74 13.40 10.24 8.27
CA ILE A 74 11.96 10.12 8.48
C ILE A 74 11.59 9.18 9.63
N THR A 75 12.38 8.15 9.93
CA THR A 75 12.05 7.18 10.98
C THR A 75 12.04 7.81 12.36
N ALA A 76 12.94 8.78 12.63
CA ALA A 76 12.94 9.53 13.87
C ALA A 76 11.68 10.40 14.02
N ASP A 77 11.25 11.04 12.94
CA ASP A 77 10.01 11.82 12.92
C ASP A 77 8.79 10.92 13.18
N LEU A 78 8.76 9.73 12.57
CA LEU A 78 7.68 8.75 12.78
C LEU A 78 7.63 8.22 14.21
N THR A 79 8.78 7.91 14.82
CA THR A 79 8.84 7.50 16.22
C THR A 79 8.25 8.59 17.14
N ALA A 80 8.50 9.87 16.86
CA ALA A 80 8.04 10.99 17.68
C ALA A 80 6.53 11.24 17.63
N LEU A 81 5.82 10.76 16.60
CA LEU A 81 4.38 10.95 16.46
C LEU A 81 3.59 10.12 17.48
N ALA A 82 2.51 10.69 18.00
CA ALA A 82 1.54 9.96 18.81
C ALA A 82 0.79 8.92 17.96
N PRO A 83 0.34 7.79 18.53
CA PRO A 83 -0.58 6.88 17.85
C PRO A 83 -1.87 7.56 17.39
N GLY A 84 -2.43 7.12 16.27
CA GLY A 84 -3.67 7.61 15.69
C GLY A 84 -3.51 8.18 14.28
N LEU A 85 -4.59 8.80 13.80
CA LEU A 85 -4.67 9.43 12.48
C LEU A 85 -4.03 10.82 12.49
N HIS A 86 -3.14 11.07 11.53
CA HIS A 86 -2.51 12.35 11.27
C HIS A 86 -2.95 12.87 9.90
N ALA A 87 -3.80 13.91 9.89
CA ALA A 87 -4.20 14.63 8.66
C ALA A 87 -3.22 15.77 8.29
N GLY A 88 -2.22 16.03 9.13
CA GLY A 88 -1.18 17.02 8.94
C GLY A 88 -0.12 16.91 10.03
N GLY A 89 1.02 17.59 9.87
CA GLY A 89 2.10 17.55 10.86
C GLY A 89 2.89 16.24 10.89
N PHE A 90 2.82 15.44 9.83
CA PHE A 90 3.59 14.21 9.63
C PHE A 90 4.51 14.36 8.40
N PRO A 91 5.63 13.61 8.33
CA PRO A 91 6.49 13.63 7.16
C PRO A 91 5.75 13.04 5.94
N ARG A 92 5.84 13.70 4.80
CA ARG A 92 5.19 13.26 3.56
C ARG A 92 6.18 12.45 2.72
N LEU A 93 5.66 11.51 1.91
CA LEU A 93 6.48 10.67 1.05
C LEU A 93 6.41 11.13 -0.41
N ASP A 94 7.57 11.20 -1.06
CA ASP A 94 7.71 11.42 -2.49
C ASP A 94 8.76 10.47 -3.09
N TYR A 95 8.32 9.45 -3.82
CA TYR A 95 9.15 8.37 -4.36
C TYR A 95 10.24 8.89 -5.30
N LEU A 96 10.01 10.02 -5.99
CA LEU A 96 10.96 10.59 -6.95
C LEU A 96 11.91 11.59 -6.32
N ARG A 97 11.51 12.24 -5.22
CA ARG A 97 12.24 13.38 -4.64
C ARG A 97 12.93 13.04 -3.32
N ASP A 98 12.44 12.04 -2.59
CA ASP A 98 13.04 11.60 -1.33
C ASP A 98 14.21 10.64 -1.62
N ALA A 99 15.42 11.19 -1.52
CA ALA A 99 16.64 10.44 -1.77
C ALA A 99 16.76 9.22 -0.83
N GLY A 100 16.95 8.04 -1.42
CA GLY A 100 17.12 6.79 -0.68
C GLY A 100 15.82 6.11 -0.25
N LEU A 101 14.65 6.70 -0.54
CA LEU A 101 13.37 6.06 -0.26
C LEU A 101 13.09 4.89 -1.22
N VAL A 102 13.24 5.12 -2.53
CA VAL A 102 12.95 4.14 -3.59
C VAL A 102 14.14 3.93 -4.51
N ASP A 103 14.39 2.69 -4.87
CA ASP A 103 15.34 2.21 -5.87
C ASP A 103 14.56 1.64 -7.06
N PHE A 104 14.03 2.54 -7.90
CA PHE A 104 13.20 2.18 -9.05
C PHE A 104 13.80 1.07 -9.94
N PRO A 105 15.10 1.10 -10.31
CA PRO A 105 15.71 0.03 -11.11
C PRO A 105 15.64 -1.37 -10.51
N ASN A 106 15.44 -1.49 -9.18
CA ASN A 106 15.44 -2.77 -8.47
C ASN A 106 14.07 -3.11 -7.86
N MET A 107 13.02 -2.34 -8.18
CA MET A 107 11.66 -2.74 -7.86
C MET A 107 11.33 -4.05 -8.58
N ARG A 108 10.62 -4.94 -7.90
CA ARG A 108 10.32 -6.28 -8.40
C ARG A 108 8.86 -6.38 -8.80
N PRO A 109 8.53 -6.95 -9.96
CA PRO A 109 7.15 -7.31 -10.25
C PRO A 109 6.70 -8.37 -9.24
N ILE A 110 5.46 -8.24 -8.77
CA ILE A 110 4.80 -9.36 -8.09
C ILE A 110 4.64 -10.46 -9.14
N ALA A 111 5.30 -11.59 -8.92
CA ALA A 111 5.16 -12.75 -9.80
C ALA A 111 3.71 -13.22 -9.74
N LEU A 112 3.09 -13.35 -10.91
CA LEU A 112 1.84 -14.07 -11.00
C LEU A 112 2.15 -15.56 -10.98
N ASP A 113 2.04 -16.21 -9.82
CA ASP A 113 1.94 -17.66 -9.79
C ASP A 113 0.53 -18.06 -10.26
N THR A 114 0.39 -18.37 -11.55
CA THR A 114 -0.87 -18.86 -12.12
C THR A 114 -1.16 -20.33 -11.78
N GLU A 115 -0.17 -21.09 -11.32
CA GLU A 115 -0.32 -22.53 -11.09
C GLU A 115 -0.82 -22.83 -9.67
N THR A 116 -0.41 -22.02 -8.69
CA THR A 116 -0.79 -22.21 -7.28
C THR A 116 -1.39 -20.99 -6.60
N GLU A 117 -1.48 -19.85 -7.29
CA GLU A 117 -1.92 -18.55 -6.72
C GLU A 117 -1.18 -18.15 -5.45
N HIS A 118 0.05 -18.65 -5.25
CA HIS A 118 0.94 -18.17 -4.20
C HIS A 118 1.33 -16.73 -4.53
N ASN A 119 0.55 -15.80 -4.01
CA ASN A 119 0.80 -14.38 -4.17
C ASN A 119 2.00 -14.00 -3.28
N ASP A 120 3.15 -13.78 -3.90
CA ASP A 120 4.40 -13.41 -3.21
C ASP A 120 4.21 -12.23 -2.26
N ILE A 121 3.30 -11.30 -2.54
CA ILE A 121 3.07 -10.15 -1.66
C ILE A 121 2.28 -10.51 -0.39
N ASN A 122 1.41 -11.53 -0.39
CA ASN A 122 0.79 -11.97 0.87
C ASN A 122 1.87 -12.52 1.80
N ALA A 123 2.76 -13.37 1.27
CA ALA A 123 3.88 -13.91 2.04
C ALA A 123 4.84 -12.80 2.50
N LEU A 124 5.14 -11.85 1.62
CA LEU A 124 5.97 -10.70 1.97
C LEU A 124 5.36 -9.85 3.09
N VAL A 125 4.07 -9.53 2.98
CA VAL A 125 3.37 -8.73 3.99
C VAL A 125 3.24 -9.53 5.29
N ASP A 126 2.96 -10.83 5.22
CA ASP A 126 2.96 -11.74 6.39
C ASP A 126 4.31 -11.72 7.12
N ASP A 127 5.42 -11.82 6.38
CA ASP A 127 6.78 -11.79 6.93
C ASP A 127 7.12 -10.41 7.51
N MET A 128 6.81 -9.33 6.80
CA MET A 128 7.03 -7.96 7.27
C MET A 128 6.24 -7.68 8.56
N LEU A 129 5.00 -8.16 8.65
CA LEU A 129 4.12 -8.02 9.82
C LEU A 129 4.38 -9.10 10.89
N ASN A 130 5.30 -10.04 10.64
CA ASN A 130 5.64 -11.15 11.53
C ASN A 130 4.40 -11.95 11.98
N LEU A 131 3.55 -12.35 11.04
CA LEU A 131 2.30 -13.02 11.36
C LEU A 131 2.47 -14.46 11.84
N ASP A 132 1.66 -14.83 12.82
CA ASP A 132 1.56 -16.20 13.30
C ASP A 132 0.50 -16.99 12.52
N ARG A 133 0.90 -17.52 11.36
CA ARG A 133 0.07 -18.42 10.54
C ARG A 133 -0.29 -19.75 11.23
N THR A 134 0.30 -20.06 12.39
CA THR A 134 -0.01 -21.26 13.18
C THR A 134 -1.03 -21.01 14.28
N ALA A 135 -1.31 -19.75 14.60
CA ALA A 135 -2.37 -19.37 15.54
C ALA A 135 -3.76 -19.68 14.97
N THR A 136 -4.75 -19.78 15.85
CA THR A 136 -6.15 -19.85 15.43
C THR A 136 -6.51 -18.58 14.65
N PRO A 137 -7.04 -18.69 13.42
CA PRO A 137 -7.38 -17.53 12.63
C PRO A 137 -8.54 -16.74 13.26
N ILE A 138 -8.50 -15.43 13.09
CA ILE A 138 -9.51 -14.48 13.52
C ILE A 138 -10.54 -14.33 12.39
N ASP A 139 -11.83 -14.44 12.72
CA ASP A 139 -12.90 -14.09 11.79
C ASP A 139 -12.95 -12.59 11.57
N TYR A 140 -12.90 -12.16 10.31
CA TYR A 140 -12.90 -10.75 9.95
C TYR A 140 -13.82 -10.50 8.75
N VAL A 141 -14.74 -9.55 8.89
CA VAL A 141 -15.59 -9.11 7.78
C VAL A 141 -14.88 -7.98 7.05
N TYR A 142 -14.45 -8.24 5.83
CA TYR A 142 -13.84 -7.22 4.97
C TYR A 142 -14.93 -6.44 4.24
N HIS A 143 -14.95 -5.12 4.46
CA HIS A 143 -15.89 -4.21 3.81
C HIS A 143 -15.30 -3.65 2.51
N GLY A 144 -15.58 -4.31 1.39
CA GLY A 144 -15.10 -3.90 0.07
C GLY A 144 -16.13 -3.08 -0.72
N SER A 145 -15.67 -2.41 -1.78
CA SER A 145 -16.56 -1.72 -2.73
C SER A 145 -17.53 -2.65 -3.46
N SER A 146 -17.23 -3.95 -3.48
CA SER A 146 -18.05 -5.01 -4.10
C SER A 146 -18.98 -5.71 -3.10
N GLY A 147 -19.00 -5.28 -1.84
CA GLY A 147 -19.74 -5.91 -0.75
C GLY A 147 -18.83 -6.44 0.36
N ASP A 148 -19.48 -7.02 1.37
CA ASP A 148 -18.81 -7.65 2.51
C ASP A 148 -18.31 -9.05 2.13
N ASP A 149 -17.15 -9.43 2.69
CA ASP A 149 -16.51 -10.72 2.46
C ASP A 149 -15.97 -11.28 3.77
N ASP A 150 -16.34 -12.53 4.09
CA ASP A 150 -15.88 -13.20 5.31
C ASP A 150 -14.47 -13.74 5.11
N ARG A 151 -13.49 -13.09 5.76
CA ARG A 151 -12.08 -13.39 5.64
C ARG A 151 -11.48 -13.86 6.96
N LYS A 152 -10.25 -14.38 6.87
CA LYS A 152 -9.45 -14.83 8.00
C LYS A 152 -8.27 -13.90 8.22
N GLY A 153 -8.04 -13.53 9.47
CA GLY A 153 -6.87 -12.78 9.90
C GLY A 153 -5.96 -13.58 10.82
N TRP A 154 -4.70 -13.17 10.95
CA TRP A 154 -3.73 -13.79 11.84
C TRP A 154 -3.00 -12.73 12.67
N PRO A 155 -2.81 -12.95 13.98
CA PRO A 155 -2.11 -12.01 14.85
C PRO A 155 -0.60 -12.06 14.58
N PRO A 156 0.16 -10.99 14.93
CA PRO A 156 1.61 -11.04 14.88
C PRO A 156 2.19 -11.87 16.03
N ARG A 157 3.40 -12.41 15.83
CA ARG A 157 4.18 -13.12 16.86
C ARG A 157 4.83 -12.19 17.88
N THR A 158 4.99 -10.92 17.50
CA THR A 158 5.61 -9.87 18.29
C THR A 158 4.84 -8.56 18.15
N ASP A 159 5.17 -7.58 18.97
CA ASP A 159 4.59 -6.24 18.84
C ASP A 159 5.14 -5.55 17.58
N VAL A 160 4.24 -5.16 16.69
CA VAL A 160 4.55 -4.43 15.45
C VAL A 160 3.79 -3.11 15.47
N THR A 161 4.52 -2.00 15.31
CA THR A 161 3.92 -0.69 15.05
C THR A 161 3.87 -0.48 13.54
N VAL A 162 2.72 -0.06 13.03
CA VAL A 162 2.50 0.19 11.60
C VAL A 162 2.26 1.67 11.38
N TYR A 163 2.88 2.20 10.33
CA TYR A 163 2.72 3.55 9.80
C TYR A 163 2.19 3.41 8.37
N GLY A 164 0.88 3.58 8.21
CA GLY A 164 0.24 3.56 6.89
C GLY A 164 0.17 4.96 6.31
N PHE A 165 0.57 5.13 5.05
CA PHE A 165 0.45 6.38 4.30
C PHE A 165 -0.48 6.17 3.12
N GLY A 166 -1.45 7.05 2.93
CA GLY A 166 -2.42 6.93 1.84
C GLY A 166 -3.54 7.94 1.96
N PHE A 167 -4.63 7.71 1.24
CA PHE A 167 -5.83 8.52 1.33
C PHE A 167 -6.85 7.93 2.30
N LEU A 168 -7.49 8.80 3.08
CA LEU A 168 -8.50 8.41 4.07
C LEU A 168 -9.77 7.90 3.40
N PHE A 169 -10.31 6.79 3.92
CA PHE A 169 -11.64 6.34 3.52
C PHE A 169 -12.72 7.33 3.91
N GLU A 170 -13.46 7.79 2.92
CA GLU A 170 -14.58 8.71 3.09
C GLU A 170 -15.92 7.97 2.89
N PRO A 171 -16.94 8.21 3.73
CA PRO A 171 -16.96 9.11 4.91
C PRO A 171 -16.55 8.46 6.24
N GLN A 172 -16.18 7.17 6.28
CA GLN A 172 -16.08 6.42 7.54
C GLN A 172 -14.84 6.77 8.38
N HIS A 173 -13.77 7.30 7.75
CA HIS A 173 -12.51 7.65 8.40
C HIS A 173 -11.86 6.52 9.21
N ASN A 174 -12.11 5.28 8.83
CA ASN A 174 -11.67 4.06 9.53
C ASN A 174 -10.59 3.27 8.78
N GLY A 175 -9.96 3.87 7.77
CA GLY A 175 -8.87 3.23 7.05
C GLY A 175 -8.24 4.09 5.97
N LEU A 176 -7.19 3.53 5.35
CA LEU A 176 -6.45 4.13 4.24
C LEU A 176 -6.47 3.22 3.01
N HIS A 177 -6.54 3.85 1.84
CA HIS A 177 -6.30 3.24 0.53
C HIS A 177 -5.26 4.04 -0.26
N GLU A 178 -4.94 3.58 -1.47
CA GLU A 178 -3.85 4.12 -2.31
C GLU A 178 -2.51 4.19 -1.54
N THR A 179 -2.14 3.08 -0.86
CA THR A 179 -0.89 2.95 -0.09
C THR A 179 0.31 2.62 -1.00
N HIS A 180 0.31 3.20 -2.20
CA HIS A 180 1.32 3.04 -3.24
C HIS A 180 1.71 4.42 -3.80
N MET A 181 2.65 4.44 -4.74
CA MET A 181 3.01 5.62 -5.50
C MET A 181 1.76 6.29 -6.11
N ASN A 182 1.54 7.56 -5.80
CA ASN A 182 0.44 8.40 -6.26
C ASN A 182 0.96 9.46 -7.25
N GLN A 183 1.85 9.02 -8.14
CA GLN A 183 2.50 9.81 -9.17
C GLN A 183 2.65 8.97 -10.44
N GLY A 184 2.81 9.62 -11.58
CA GLY A 184 3.20 8.95 -12.82
C GLY A 184 2.05 8.25 -13.55
N ASN A 185 0.80 8.40 -13.11
CA ASN A 185 -0.36 7.87 -13.85
C ASN A 185 -0.53 8.64 -15.17
N PRO A 186 -0.47 7.97 -16.34
CA PRO A 186 -0.68 8.64 -17.62
C PRO A 186 -2.16 9.03 -17.78
N VAL A 187 -2.42 10.10 -18.53
CA VAL A 187 -3.78 10.47 -18.93
C VAL A 187 -4.27 9.47 -19.97
N VAL A 188 -5.37 8.78 -19.68
CA VAL A 188 -5.97 7.81 -20.60
C VAL A 188 -7.29 8.33 -21.14
N HIS A 189 -7.43 8.36 -22.47
CA HIS A 189 -8.65 8.76 -23.17
C HIS A 189 -9.33 7.60 -23.92
N THR A 190 -8.92 6.36 -23.62
CA THR A 190 -9.46 5.15 -24.26
C THR A 190 -10.75 4.72 -23.57
N PRO A 191 -11.87 4.56 -24.29
CA PRO A 191 -13.11 4.05 -23.72
C PRO A 191 -12.91 2.69 -23.05
N GLY A 192 -13.41 2.54 -21.82
CA GLY A 192 -13.32 1.30 -21.05
C GLY A 192 -12.03 1.11 -20.26
N VAL A 193 -11.07 2.04 -20.33
CA VAL A 193 -9.89 2.08 -19.45
C VAL A 193 -10.10 3.16 -18.39
N LYS A 194 -9.87 2.83 -17.12
CA LYS A 194 -10.01 3.76 -16.00
C LYS A 194 -8.87 4.78 -16.02
N ASP A 195 -9.21 6.06 -15.89
CA ASP A 195 -8.24 7.15 -15.84
C ASP A 195 -7.90 7.50 -14.39
N HIS A 196 -6.68 7.15 -13.98
CA HIS A 196 -6.11 7.38 -12.66
C HIS A 196 -5.23 8.64 -12.59
N SER A 197 -5.13 9.41 -13.68
CA SER A 197 -4.25 10.59 -13.74
C SER A 197 -4.63 11.71 -12.77
N ARG A 198 -5.85 11.68 -12.22
CA ARG A 198 -6.31 12.63 -11.19
C ARG A 198 -5.83 12.31 -9.78
N GLU A 199 -5.29 11.12 -9.57
CA GLU A 199 -4.68 10.69 -8.30
C GLU A 199 -3.23 11.17 -8.18
N ASN A 200 -2.64 11.65 -9.29
CA ASN A 200 -1.28 12.20 -9.30
C ASN A 200 -1.11 13.39 -8.34
N GLY A 201 -0.01 13.38 -7.60
CA GLY A 201 0.50 14.54 -6.88
C GLY A 201 1.79 14.24 -6.13
N THR A 202 2.61 15.27 -5.99
CA THR A 202 3.88 15.20 -5.25
C THR A 202 3.63 15.15 -3.74
N GLN A 203 4.53 14.52 -2.98
CA GLN A 203 4.45 14.46 -1.51
C GLN A 203 3.12 13.88 -0.98
N GLN A 204 2.57 12.91 -1.71
CA GLN A 204 1.39 12.16 -1.29
C GLN A 204 1.49 10.68 -1.70
N ASP A 205 2.71 10.17 -1.89
CA ASP A 205 2.90 8.75 -2.16
C ASP A 205 2.54 7.93 -0.91
N GLY A 206 1.90 6.80 -1.15
CA GLY A 206 1.54 5.84 -0.12
C GLY A 206 2.65 4.85 0.17
N ALA A 207 2.58 4.23 1.34
CA ALA A 207 3.48 3.17 1.78
C ALA A 207 2.91 2.47 3.00
N VAL A 208 3.44 1.29 3.29
CA VAL A 208 3.34 0.64 4.60
C VAL A 208 4.73 0.58 5.20
N ILE A 209 4.96 1.30 6.30
CA ILE A 209 6.19 1.22 7.07
C ILE A 209 5.87 0.52 8.39
N VAL A 210 6.74 -0.38 8.83
CA VAL A 210 6.59 -1.08 10.10
C VAL A 210 7.81 -0.89 10.98
N GLU A 211 7.60 -0.89 12.29
CA GLU A 211 8.64 -0.86 13.30
C GLU A 211 8.47 -2.05 14.25
N THR A 212 9.55 -2.82 14.39
CA THR A 212 9.64 -3.96 15.32
C THR A 212 10.97 -3.84 16.06
N ASP A 213 10.93 -3.79 17.39
CA ASP A 213 12.12 -3.65 18.23
C ASP A 213 13.06 -2.49 17.81
N GLY A 214 12.48 -1.36 17.42
CA GLY A 214 13.20 -0.16 16.98
C GLY A 214 13.81 -0.24 15.58
N LYS A 215 13.54 -1.32 14.82
CA LYS A 215 13.99 -1.47 13.43
C LYS A 215 12.84 -1.19 12.47
N PHE A 216 13.10 -0.35 11.48
CA PHE A 216 12.12 0.05 10.48
C PHE A 216 12.24 -0.79 9.21
N GLN A 217 11.11 -1.18 8.66
CA GLN A 217 11.00 -1.76 7.32
C GLN A 217 9.96 -1.00 6.52
N ALA A 218 10.09 -0.96 5.20
CA ALA A 218 9.13 -0.30 4.31
C ALA A 218 8.74 -1.21 3.14
N LEU A 219 7.44 -1.33 2.92
CA LEU A 219 6.86 -1.83 1.69
C LEU A 219 6.41 -0.62 0.84
N LEU A 220 7.03 -0.51 -0.32
CA LEU A 220 6.83 0.55 -1.29
C LEU A 220 6.28 -0.08 -2.56
N ILE A 221 5.15 0.42 -3.06
CA ILE A 221 4.41 -0.18 -4.16
C ILE A 221 4.28 0.86 -5.28
N ALA A 222 4.44 0.42 -6.53
CA ALA A 222 4.12 1.21 -7.71
C ALA A 222 3.43 0.33 -8.75
N PHE A 223 2.75 0.93 -9.72
CA PHE A 223 2.16 0.17 -10.82
C PHE A 223 3.04 0.25 -12.07
N GLN A 224 3.11 -0.84 -12.84
CA GLN A 224 3.83 -0.89 -14.12
C GLN A 224 3.21 0.02 -15.20
N THR A 225 1.99 0.50 -14.97
CA THR A 225 1.32 1.54 -15.77
C THR A 225 1.92 2.94 -15.55
N GLN A 226 2.56 3.17 -14.40
CA GLN A 226 3.11 4.46 -14.01
C GLN A 226 4.43 4.74 -14.73
N ARG A 227 4.67 6.03 -14.96
CA ARG A 227 5.82 6.50 -15.73
C ARG A 227 6.60 7.55 -14.95
N ILE A 228 7.92 7.47 -15.03
CA ILE A 228 8.88 8.37 -14.40
C ILE A 228 9.81 8.99 -15.44
N PRO A 229 10.33 10.22 -15.25
CA PRO A 229 10.07 11.10 -14.11
C PRO A 229 8.71 11.84 -14.22
N THR A 230 8.35 12.58 -13.17
CA THR A 230 7.12 13.38 -13.08
C THR A 230 7.38 14.88 -12.90
N ASP A 231 6.40 15.71 -13.28
CA ASP A 231 6.40 17.15 -13.02
C ASP A 231 6.08 17.47 -11.55
N ASP A 232 6.05 18.76 -11.18
CA ASP A 232 5.74 19.23 -9.81
C ASP A 232 4.28 18.99 -9.39
N ARG A 233 3.46 18.41 -10.26
CA ARG A 233 2.09 17.99 -9.97
C ARG A 233 1.96 16.46 -9.98
N GLY A 234 3.07 15.73 -10.10
CA GLY A 234 3.10 14.27 -10.15
C GLY A 234 2.69 13.67 -11.50
N TYR A 235 2.49 14.46 -12.55
CA TYR A 235 2.17 13.94 -13.89
C TYR A 235 3.45 13.51 -14.63
N PRO A 236 3.42 12.42 -15.43
CA PRO A 236 4.53 12.06 -16.30
C PRO A 236 4.97 13.23 -17.20
N VAL A 237 6.27 13.48 -17.30
CA VAL A 237 6.82 14.41 -18.30
C VAL A 237 6.83 13.78 -19.70
N ALA A 238 7.09 14.59 -20.73
CA ALA A 238 7.00 14.16 -22.14
C ALA A 238 7.93 12.98 -22.48
N ASP A 239 9.12 12.93 -21.88
CA ASP A 239 10.13 11.88 -22.04
C ASP A 239 10.10 10.83 -20.93
N ALA A 240 9.03 10.81 -20.11
CA ALA A 240 8.86 9.77 -19.10
C ALA A 240 8.86 8.38 -19.74
N HIS A 241 9.27 7.39 -18.97
CA HIS A 241 9.36 5.98 -19.35
C HIS A 241 8.71 5.10 -18.27
N PRO A 242 8.30 3.86 -18.59
CA PRO A 242 7.82 2.91 -17.59
C PRO A 242 8.87 2.68 -16.50
N ILE A 243 8.42 2.44 -15.27
CA ILE A 243 9.32 2.02 -14.19
C ILE A 243 9.97 0.69 -14.59
N PRO A 244 11.31 0.55 -14.49
CA PRO A 244 11.97 -0.73 -14.73
C PRO A 244 11.48 -1.78 -13.72
N GLY A 245 11.19 -2.99 -14.20
CA GLY A 245 10.83 -4.15 -13.39
C GLY A 245 11.41 -5.42 -13.98
#